data_AF-A0A1D2QVP1-F1
#
_entry.id   AF-A0A1D2QVP1-F1
#
_cell.length_a   1.000
_cell.length_b   1.000
_cell.length_c   1.000
_cell.angle_alpha   90.00
_cell.angle_beta   90.00
_cell.angle_gamma   90.00
#
_symmetry.space_group_name_H-M   'P 1'
#
loop_
_entity.id
_entity.type
_entity.pdbx_description
1 polymer ?
#
loop_
_entity_poly.entity_id
_entity_poly.type
_entity_poly.pdbx_seq_one_letter_code
_entity_poly.pdbx_strand_id
1 'polypeptide(L)'
;MRNHQKYGRQVRLDWKKNVFYTGQDVYVKGQELPTNTNVDIYIKYPDKNSGWKNGESLANFHKDTSGVDTVITDSDGNFPAIVIWPNLPHWSTLPRPTTYFDIVVDVNRNGKWDKEVDVVDSLHTFGFGVDP
;
A
#
# COMPACT_ATOMS: atom_id res chain seq x y z
N MET A 1 -27.93 11.53 16.09
CA MET A 1 -27.31 10.19 16.29
C MET A 1 -27.23 9.50 14.94
N ARG A 2 -26.02 9.34 14.39
CA ARG A 2 -25.59 8.62 13.16
C ARG A 2 -24.19 9.19 12.83
N ASN A 3 -23.11 8.45 12.59
CA ASN A 3 -22.93 7.15 11.95
C ASN A 3 -21.92 6.27 12.71
N HIS A 4 -22.23 4.98 12.82
CA HIS A 4 -21.22 3.95 13.02
C HIS A 4 -20.36 3.86 11.76
N GLN A 5 -19.12 4.33 11.81
CA GLN A 5 -18.08 3.73 10.97
C GLN A 5 -17.86 2.32 11.51
N LYS A 6 -18.35 1.33 10.77
CA LYS A 6 -18.03 -0.08 10.98
C LYS A 6 -16.52 -0.19 10.77
N TYR A 7 -15.75 -0.45 11.83
CA TYR A 7 -14.31 -0.69 11.77
C TYR A 7 -14.03 -1.73 10.69
N GLY A 8 -13.43 -1.29 9.59
CA GLY A 8 -13.06 -2.12 8.47
C GLY A 8 -11.56 -2.00 8.28
N ARG A 9 -10.92 -3.14 7.98
CA ARG A 9 -9.50 -3.34 7.60
C ARG A 9 -8.84 -2.07 7.06
N GLN A 10 -7.67 -1.73 7.59
CA GLN A 10 -6.95 -0.52 7.19
C GLN A 10 -5.48 -0.81 6.96
N VAL A 11 -4.96 -0.28 5.87
CA VAL A 11 -3.54 -0.04 5.68
C VAL A 11 -3.34 1.47 5.83
N ARG A 12 -2.21 1.86 6.42
CA ARG A 12 -1.85 3.27 6.60
C ARG A 12 -0.37 3.46 6.33
N LEU A 13 -0.06 4.50 5.58
CA LEU A 13 1.27 5.12 5.60
C LEU A 13 1.58 5.75 6.97
N ASP A 14 2.85 6.07 7.20
CA ASP A 14 3.27 6.86 8.36
C ASP A 14 2.27 8.00 8.58
N TRP A 15 1.65 8.01 9.76
CA TRP A 15 0.35 8.61 10.15
C TRP A 15 0.19 10.12 9.93
N LYS A 16 1.13 10.76 9.23
CA LYS A 16 1.22 12.19 8.93
C LYS A 16 1.71 12.53 7.52
N LYS A 17 2.10 11.57 6.68
CA LYS A 17 2.74 11.87 5.38
C LYS A 17 2.20 11.01 4.25
N ASN A 18 1.56 11.67 3.30
CA ASN A 18 1.20 11.10 2.00
C ASN A 18 2.08 11.69 0.88
N VAL A 19 3.14 12.42 1.25
CA VAL A 19 4.12 13.00 0.34
C VAL A 19 5.52 12.74 0.90
N PHE A 20 6.39 12.20 0.04
CA PHE A 20 7.76 11.85 0.36
C PHE A 20 8.73 12.62 -0.52
N TYR A 21 9.92 12.88 0.01
CA TYR A 21 11.03 13.52 -0.69
C TYR A 21 12.16 12.52 -0.96
N THR A 22 13.04 12.90 -1.88
CA THR A 22 14.26 12.14 -2.22
C THR A 22 15.03 11.71 -0.97
N GLY A 23 15.45 10.44 -0.95
CA GLY A 23 16.24 9.83 0.12
C GLY A 23 15.46 9.45 1.37
N GLN A 24 14.14 9.73 1.44
CA GLN A 24 13.30 9.23 2.51
C GLN A 24 12.93 7.77 2.28
N ASP A 25 12.65 7.04 3.36
CA ASP A 25 12.07 5.71 3.29
C ASP A 25 10.53 5.81 3.36
N VAL A 26 9.85 4.97 2.58
CA VAL A 26 8.40 4.81 2.66
C VAL A 26 8.08 3.67 3.60
N TYR A 27 7.31 3.97 4.64
CA TYR A 27 6.86 3.00 5.64
C TYR A 27 5.37 2.74 5.54
N VAL A 28 4.98 1.49 5.74
CA VAL A 28 3.59 1.08 5.82
C VAL A 28 3.34 0.25 7.08
N LYS A 29 2.15 0.41 7.67
CA LYS A 29 1.62 -0.45 8.72
C LYS A 29 0.21 -0.92 8.37
N GLY A 30 -0.18 -2.07 8.87
CA GLY A 30 -1.51 -2.64 8.68
C GLY A 30 -2.20 -2.88 10.01
N GLN A 31 -3.52 -2.74 10.02
CA GLN A 31 -4.36 -2.96 11.20
C GLN A 31 -5.68 -3.64 10.81
N GLU A 32 -6.22 -4.42 11.74
CA GLU A 32 -7.51 -5.10 11.60
C GLU A 32 -7.58 -6.08 10.41
N LEU A 33 -6.44 -6.58 9.94
CA LEU A 33 -6.32 -7.61 8.91
C LEU A 33 -6.64 -9.01 9.48
N PRO A 34 -6.81 -10.06 8.65
CA PRO A 34 -6.90 -11.42 9.17
C PRO A 34 -5.69 -11.75 10.05
N THR A 35 -5.93 -12.37 11.20
CA THR A 35 -4.90 -12.63 12.22
C THR A 35 -3.96 -13.75 11.79
N ASN A 36 -2.70 -13.73 12.24
CA ASN A 36 -1.68 -14.75 11.97
C ASN A 36 -1.57 -15.15 10.48
N THR A 37 -1.76 -14.19 9.58
CA THR A 37 -1.87 -14.40 8.14
C THR A 37 -0.68 -13.76 7.44
N ASN A 38 -0.07 -14.49 6.51
CA ASN A 38 0.89 -13.89 5.58
C ASN A 38 0.13 -13.05 4.56
N VAL A 39 0.57 -11.81 4.37
CA VAL A 39 0.04 -10.88 3.37
C VAL A 39 1.18 -10.33 2.53
N ASP A 40 0.90 -10.02 1.27
CA ASP A 40 1.87 -9.43 0.34
C ASP A 40 1.55 -7.95 0.12
N ILE A 41 2.58 -7.10 0.10
CA ILE A 41 2.42 -5.64 -0.03
C ILE A 41 2.98 -5.19 -1.37
N TYR A 42 2.15 -4.47 -2.12
CA TYR A 42 2.48 -3.97 -3.45
C TYR A 42 2.44 -2.45 -3.46
N ILE A 43 3.49 -1.83 -4.00
CA ILE A 43 3.44 -0.45 -4.48
C ILE A 43 2.93 -0.49 -5.91
N LYS A 44 1.83 0.20 -6.19
CA LYS A 44 1.27 0.33 -7.53
C LYS A 44 1.56 1.68 -8.13
N TYR A 45 1.91 1.63 -9.42
CA TYR A 45 2.11 2.80 -10.27
C TYR A 45 1.44 2.58 -11.64
N PRO A 46 0.87 3.63 -12.24
CA PRO A 46 0.47 4.86 -11.55
C PRO A 46 -0.60 4.53 -10.49
N ASP A 47 -0.86 5.49 -9.59
CA ASP A 47 -2.07 5.44 -8.78
C ASP A 47 -3.31 5.20 -9.66
N LYS A 48 -4.31 4.53 -9.09
CA LYS A 48 -5.53 4.17 -9.82
C LYS A 48 -6.64 5.19 -9.64
N ASN A 49 -6.49 6.19 -8.77
CA ASN A 49 -7.52 7.17 -8.43
C ASN A 49 -8.91 6.53 -8.27
N SER A 50 -9.04 5.52 -7.40
CA SER A 50 -10.27 4.72 -7.19
C SER A 50 -10.63 3.72 -8.31
N GLY A 51 -9.93 3.71 -9.45
CA GLY A 51 -10.23 2.93 -10.65
C GLY A 51 -9.91 1.44 -10.60
N TRP A 52 -9.79 0.87 -9.40
CA TRP A 52 -9.45 -0.53 -9.16
C TRP A 52 -10.53 -1.48 -9.68
N LYS A 53 -10.11 -2.48 -10.47
CA LYS A 53 -10.98 -3.50 -11.08
C LYS A 53 -10.73 -4.84 -10.43
N ASN A 54 -11.79 -5.46 -9.91
CA ASN A 54 -11.70 -6.77 -9.29
C ASN A 54 -11.06 -7.81 -10.23
N GLY A 55 -10.05 -8.52 -9.74
CA GLY A 55 -9.27 -9.51 -10.47
C GLY A 55 -8.12 -8.95 -11.32
N GLU A 56 -7.85 -7.63 -11.29
CA GLU A 56 -6.71 -7.08 -12.03
C GLU A 56 -5.37 -7.51 -11.41
N SER A 57 -4.37 -7.79 -12.24
CA SER A 57 -3.06 -8.23 -11.76
C SER A 57 -2.32 -7.14 -10.97
N LEU A 58 -1.83 -7.54 -9.81
CA LEU A 58 -0.87 -6.78 -9.04
C LEU A 58 0.53 -7.00 -9.62
N ALA A 59 1.27 -5.91 -9.72
CA ALA A 59 2.63 -5.90 -10.22
C ALA A 59 3.35 -4.83 -9.42
N ASN A 60 4.27 -5.28 -8.57
CA ASN A 60 4.96 -4.40 -7.66
C ASN A 60 5.84 -3.43 -8.45
N PHE A 61 5.63 -2.14 -8.25
CA PHE A 61 6.34 -1.08 -8.96
C PHE A 61 7.79 -1.00 -8.50
N HIS A 62 7.98 -0.91 -7.19
CA HIS A 62 9.29 -0.98 -6.59
C HIS A 62 9.54 -2.42 -6.17
N LYS A 63 10.57 -3.04 -6.75
CA LYS A 63 11.07 -4.33 -6.31
C LYS A 63 12.43 -4.08 -5.69
N ASP A 64 12.57 -4.33 -4.40
CA ASP A 64 13.86 -4.74 -3.91
C ASP A 64 14.20 -6.13 -4.50
N THR A 65 15.33 -6.70 -4.12
CA THR A 65 15.73 -8.03 -4.62
C THR A 65 14.77 -9.17 -4.25
N SER A 66 13.79 -8.95 -3.36
CA SER A 66 12.80 -9.96 -2.93
C SER A 66 11.55 -10.01 -3.82
N GLY A 67 11.28 -8.95 -4.59
CA GLY A 67 10.17 -8.86 -5.55
C GLY A 67 8.83 -8.39 -4.96
N VAL A 68 8.51 -8.76 -3.72
CA VAL A 68 7.33 -8.29 -2.96
C VAL A 68 7.62 -8.37 -1.46
N ASP A 69 7.15 -7.38 -0.70
CA ASP A 69 7.27 -7.40 0.75
C ASP A 69 6.18 -8.32 1.33
N THR A 70 6.58 -9.39 2.02
CA THR A 70 5.65 -10.28 2.75
C THR A 70 5.78 -10.06 4.25
N VAL A 71 4.66 -9.86 4.93
CA VAL A 71 4.60 -9.78 6.40
C VAL A 71 3.56 -10.73 6.96
N ILE A 72 3.77 -11.15 8.22
CA ILE A 72 2.78 -11.88 9.00
C ILE A 72 2.07 -10.92 9.94
N THR A 73 0.74 -10.95 9.95
CA THR A 73 -0.06 -10.23 10.94
C THR A 73 -0.02 -10.91 12.30
N ASP A 74 -0.12 -10.14 13.37
CA ASP A 74 -0.17 -10.64 14.73
C ASP A 74 -1.56 -11.20 15.10
N SER A 75 -1.73 -11.58 16.37
CA SER A 75 -2.98 -12.10 16.91
C SER A 75 -4.14 -11.12 16.87
N ASP A 76 -3.85 -9.83 16.71
CA ASP A 76 -4.83 -8.74 16.63
C ASP A 76 -5.02 -8.26 15.18
N GLY A 77 -4.35 -8.90 14.22
CA GLY A 77 -4.46 -8.56 12.80
C GLY A 77 -3.63 -7.34 12.40
N ASN A 78 -2.61 -6.99 13.18
CA ASN A 78 -1.73 -5.87 12.88
C ASN A 78 -0.37 -6.35 12.37
N PHE A 79 0.34 -5.48 11.65
CA PHE A 79 1.78 -5.63 11.46
C PHE A 79 2.48 -4.28 11.74
N PRO A 80 3.69 -4.30 12.33
CA PRO A 80 4.42 -3.07 12.68
C PRO A 80 4.82 -2.29 11.42
N ALA A 81 5.22 -1.04 11.58
CA ALA A 81 5.73 -0.26 10.45
C ALA A 81 6.96 -0.95 9.82
N ILE A 82 6.90 -1.23 8.52
CA ILE A 82 7.98 -1.79 7.72
C ILE A 82 8.34 -0.84 6.59
N VAL A 83 9.59 -0.88 6.13
CA VAL A 83 10.03 -0.15 4.93
C VAL A 83 9.63 -0.95 3.70
N ILE A 84 8.92 -0.32 2.77
CA ILE A 84 8.53 -0.92 1.47
C ILE A 84 9.23 -0.24 0.28
N TRP A 85 9.86 0.91 0.53
CA TRP A 85 10.70 1.58 -0.45
C TRP A 85 11.80 2.37 0.26
N PRO A 86 13.00 1.79 0.41
CA PRO A 86 14.12 2.48 1.02
C PRO A 86 14.76 3.49 0.06
N ASN A 87 15.29 4.58 0.60
CA ASN A 87 16.08 5.58 -0.13
C ASN A 87 15.41 6.02 -1.44
N LEU A 88 14.21 6.59 -1.30
CA LEU A 88 13.32 6.91 -2.41
C LEU A 88 14.04 7.79 -3.45
N PRO A 89 14.02 7.42 -4.74
CA PRO A 89 14.77 8.14 -5.76
C PRO A 89 14.18 9.53 -6.03
N HIS A 90 14.97 10.38 -6.66
CA HIS A 90 14.54 11.73 -6.99
C HIS A 90 13.32 11.70 -7.92
N TRP A 91 12.32 12.55 -7.66
CA TRP A 91 11.04 12.58 -8.40
C TRP A 91 11.22 12.62 -9.92
N SER A 92 12.27 13.31 -10.40
CA SER A 92 12.55 13.45 -11.83
C SER A 92 13.04 12.17 -12.51
N THR A 93 13.40 11.14 -11.74
CA THR A 93 13.81 9.82 -12.23
C THR A 93 12.67 8.80 -12.21
N LEU A 94 11.55 9.14 -11.56
CA LEU A 94 10.36 8.30 -11.55
C LEU A 94 9.67 8.34 -12.92
N PRO A 95 8.93 7.28 -13.30
CA PRO A 95 8.21 7.26 -14.56
C PRO A 95 7.15 8.36 -14.62
N ARG A 96 6.76 8.74 -15.85
CA ARG A 96 5.68 9.68 -16.15
C ARG A 96 4.36 8.92 -16.40
N PRO A 97 3.17 9.51 -16.21
CA PRO A 97 2.87 10.94 -16.09
C PRO A 97 2.76 11.51 -14.67
N THR A 98 2.78 10.69 -13.63
CA THR A 98 2.59 11.15 -12.24
C THR A 98 3.76 10.71 -11.36
N THR A 99 3.80 11.24 -10.14
CA THR A 99 4.66 10.73 -9.06
C THR A 99 3.80 10.16 -7.93
N TYR A 100 2.61 9.67 -8.27
CA TYR A 100 1.62 9.14 -7.33
C TYR A 100 1.53 7.62 -7.42
N PHE A 101 1.31 7.01 -6.26
CA PHE A 101 1.34 5.58 -6.07
C PHE A 101 0.21 5.16 -5.14
N ASP A 102 -0.27 3.93 -5.30
CA ASP A 102 -1.12 3.25 -4.33
C ASP A 102 -0.34 2.17 -3.59
N ILE A 103 -0.78 1.82 -2.39
CA ILE A 103 -0.27 0.65 -1.66
C ILE A 103 -1.41 -0.33 -1.51
N VAL A 104 -1.18 -1.57 -1.94
CA VAL A 104 -2.13 -2.68 -1.78
C VAL A 104 -1.56 -3.72 -0.86
N VAL A 105 -2.38 -4.15 0.10
CA VAL A 105 -2.17 -5.38 0.87
C VAL A 105 -3.02 -6.46 0.23
N ASP A 106 -2.36 -7.38 -0.49
CA ASP A 106 -2.94 -8.60 -1.04
C ASP A 106 -3.03 -9.63 0.08
N VAL A 107 -4.24 -9.81 0.59
CA VAL A 107 -4.50 -10.57 1.80
C VAL A 107 -4.55 -12.08 1.51
N ASN A 108 -4.93 -12.47 0.30
CA ASN A 108 -4.99 -13.87 -0.10
C ASN A 108 -3.77 -14.33 -0.92
N ARG A 109 -2.86 -13.41 -1.25
CA ARG A 109 -1.58 -13.64 -1.93
C ARG A 109 -1.75 -14.27 -3.31
N ASN A 110 -2.80 -13.88 -4.03
CA ASN A 110 -3.07 -14.42 -5.35
C ASN A 110 -2.49 -13.55 -6.49
N GLY A 111 -1.85 -12.42 -6.15
CA GLY A 111 -1.24 -11.50 -7.11
C GLY A 111 -2.27 -10.70 -7.92
N LYS A 112 -3.50 -10.58 -7.42
CA LYS A 112 -4.59 -9.82 -8.04
C LYS A 112 -5.28 -8.97 -6.98
N TRP A 113 -5.87 -7.86 -7.41
CA TRP A 113 -6.71 -7.05 -6.55
C TRP A 113 -8.11 -7.65 -6.42
N ASP A 114 -8.48 -8.07 -5.22
CA ASP A 114 -9.80 -8.56 -4.86
C ASP A 114 -10.51 -7.58 -3.93
N LYS A 115 -11.52 -6.87 -4.44
CA LYS A 115 -12.19 -5.75 -3.77
C LYS A 115 -12.73 -6.07 -2.37
N GLU A 116 -13.11 -7.32 -2.11
CA GLU A 116 -13.67 -7.77 -0.84
C GLU A 116 -12.64 -8.40 0.10
N VAL A 117 -11.45 -8.70 -0.40
CA VAL A 117 -10.40 -9.43 0.32
C VAL A 117 -9.22 -8.52 0.65
N ASP A 118 -8.82 -7.69 -0.29
CA ASP A 118 -7.62 -6.86 -0.20
C ASP A 118 -7.91 -5.47 0.32
N VAL A 119 -6.84 -4.76 0.68
CA VAL A 119 -6.91 -3.41 1.23
C VAL A 119 -6.01 -2.50 0.44
N VAL A 120 -6.47 -1.28 0.17
CA VAL A 120 -5.68 -0.24 -0.51
C VAL A 120 -5.65 1.03 0.34
N ASP A 121 -4.47 1.67 0.41
CA ASP A 121 -4.23 2.87 1.23
C ASP A 121 -4.92 4.13 0.71
N SER A 122 -5.56 4.07 -0.46
CA SER A 122 -6.50 5.10 -0.89
C SER A 122 -7.52 4.54 -1.88
N LEU A 123 -8.80 4.65 -1.55
CA LEU A 123 -9.88 4.37 -2.50
C LEU A 123 -10.39 5.64 -3.21
N HIS A 124 -9.85 6.83 -2.90
CA HIS A 124 -10.46 8.11 -3.31
C HIS A 124 -9.50 9.19 -3.82
N THR A 125 -8.17 9.02 -3.73
CA THR A 125 -7.19 9.94 -4.34
C THR A 125 -5.94 9.19 -4.83
N PHE A 126 -4.95 9.01 -3.96
CA PHE A 126 -3.70 8.28 -4.16
C PHE A 126 -3.18 7.88 -2.77
N GLY A 127 -2.41 6.79 -2.66
CA GLY A 127 -1.76 6.39 -1.41
C GLY A 127 -0.71 7.41 -0.99
N PHE A 128 0.30 7.62 -1.85
CA PHE A 128 1.31 8.66 -1.66
C PHE A 128 1.80 9.30 -2.94
N GLY A 129 2.38 10.48 -2.80
CA GLY A 129 3.13 11.20 -3.83
C GLY A 129 4.61 11.32 -3.50
N VAL A 130 5.40 11.56 -4.54
CA VAL A 130 6.80 11.98 -4.43
C VAL A 130 6.91 13.39 -4.99
N ASP A 131 7.34 14.33 -4.15
CA ASP A 131 7.47 15.74 -4.53
C ASP A 131 8.92 16.14 -4.83
N PRO A 132 9.10 17.25 -5.59
CA PRO A 132 10.36 17.98 -5.70
C PRO A 132 11.00 18.42 -4.40
#